data_AF-A0A8X8AD37-F1
#
_entry.id   AF-A0A8X8AD37-F1
#
_cell.length_a   1.000
_cell.length_b   1.000
_cell.length_c   1.000
_cell.angle_alpha   90.00
_cell.angle_beta   90.00
_cell.angle_gamma   90.00
#
_symmetry.space_group_name_H-M   'P 1'
#
loop_
_entity.id
_entity.type
_entity.pdbx_description
1 polymer ?
#
loop_
_entity_poly.entity_id
_entity_poly.type
_entity_poly.pdbx_seq_one_letter_code
_entity_poly.pdbx_strand_id
1 'polypeptide(L)'
;MLLKFLGTWRVGGVLAVSRAFGDKLLKPYVVAEPEIQEEEIDGVEFIIVASDGLWNVLTNKDAVALVQDITDAEAASRKLIQEAYARGSTDNITCVVVRFDWSPVLSSDLRTHEQAHQDPKLSQ
;
A
#
# COMPACT_ATOMS: atom_id res chain seq x y z
N MET A 1 -9.37 -21.46 -14.52
CA MET A 1 -8.45 -22.62 -14.45
C MET A 1 -7.08 -22.14 -13.98
N LEU A 2 -6.58 -22.66 -12.86
CA LEU A 2 -5.21 -22.40 -12.38
C LEU A 2 -4.31 -23.58 -12.77
N LEU A 3 -3.12 -23.28 -13.28
CA LEU A 3 -2.10 -24.27 -13.61
C LEU A 3 -0.81 -23.91 -12.87
N LYS A 4 -0.16 -24.90 -12.25
CA LYS A 4 1.11 -24.71 -11.55
C LYS A 4 2.26 -24.84 -12.55
N PHE A 5 3.08 -23.79 -12.68
CA PHE A 5 4.24 -23.75 -13.55
C PHE A 5 5.45 -23.24 -12.76
N LEU A 6 6.54 -24.04 -12.72
CA LEU A 6 7.77 -23.73 -11.97
C LEU A 6 7.54 -23.28 -10.51
N GLY A 7 6.57 -23.89 -9.83
CA GLY A 7 6.25 -23.57 -8.43
C GLY A 7 5.17 -22.50 -8.23
N THR A 8 4.89 -21.68 -9.23
CA THR A 8 3.91 -20.59 -9.15
C THR A 8 2.57 -20.98 -9.77
N TRP A 9 1.45 -20.62 -9.14
CA TRP A 9 0.12 -20.80 -9.70
C TRP A 9 -0.20 -19.68 -10.70
N ARG A 10 -0.71 -20.05 -11.87
CA ARG A 10 -1.01 -19.10 -12.94
C ARG A 10 -2.41 -19.30 -13.52
N VAL A 11 -3.13 -18.21 -13.76
CA VAL A 11 -4.41 -18.18 -14.47
C VAL A 11 -4.18 -18.55 -15.93
N GLY A 12 -4.84 -19.61 -16.38
CA GLY A 12 -4.65 -20.15 -17.74
C GLY A 12 -3.22 -20.63 -18.03
N GLY A 13 -2.39 -20.82 -17.00
CA GLY A 13 -0.96 -21.13 -17.16
C GLY A 13 -0.08 -19.94 -17.54
N VAL A 14 -0.63 -18.73 -17.65
CA VAL A 14 0.08 -17.55 -18.16
C VAL A 14 0.37 -16.54 -17.04
N LEU A 15 -0.67 -16.04 -16.37
CA LEU A 15 -0.56 -14.89 -15.48
C LEU A 15 -0.54 -15.30 -14.00
N ALA A 16 0.41 -14.79 -13.22
CA ALA A 16 0.57 -15.14 -11.79
C ALA A 16 -0.33 -14.35 -10.82
N VAL A 17 -1.28 -13.57 -11.35
CA VAL A 17 -2.27 -12.80 -10.58
C VAL A 17 -3.69 -13.06 -11.09
N SER A 18 -4.68 -12.88 -10.22
CA SER A 18 -6.11 -13.00 -10.56
C SER A 18 -6.76 -11.65 -10.87
N ARG A 19 -6.05 -10.54 -10.64
CA ARG A 19 -6.52 -9.20 -10.91
C ARG A 19 -5.46 -8.39 -11.64
N ALA A 20 -5.85 -7.78 -12.76
CA ALA A 20 -4.99 -6.92 -13.57
C ALA A 20 -5.82 -6.10 -14.58
N PHE A 21 -5.34 -4.89 -14.87
CA PHE A 21 -5.73 -4.17 -16.07
C PHE A 21 -5.18 -4.87 -17.32
N GLY A 22 -5.87 -4.75 -18.46
CA GLY A 22 -5.44 -5.41 -19.69
C GLY A 22 -5.81 -6.90 -19.71
N ASP A 23 -4.86 -7.77 -20.08
CA ASP A 23 -5.00 -9.24 -20.15
C ASP A 23 -6.31 -9.72 -20.80
N LYS A 24 -6.70 -9.09 -21.91
CA LYS A 24 -8.00 -9.30 -22.57
C LYS A 24 -8.28 -10.78 -22.87
N LEU A 25 -7.25 -11.54 -23.25
CA LEU A 25 -7.36 -12.96 -23.59
C LEU A 25 -7.67 -13.86 -22.37
N LEU A 26 -7.41 -13.38 -21.16
CA LEU A 26 -7.65 -14.10 -19.91
C LEU A 26 -8.96 -13.67 -19.21
N LYS A 27 -9.70 -12.71 -19.78
CA LYS A 27 -11.04 -12.34 -19.30
C LYS A 27 -12.03 -13.49 -19.57
N PRO A 28 -12.94 -13.81 -18.65
CA PRO A 28 -13.26 -13.09 -17.41
C PRO A 28 -12.48 -13.57 -16.16
N TYR A 29 -11.54 -14.51 -16.29
CA TYR A 29 -10.85 -15.12 -15.15
C TYR A 29 -9.87 -14.19 -14.44
N VAL A 30 -9.38 -13.15 -15.13
CA VAL A 30 -8.60 -12.05 -14.55
C VAL A 30 -9.50 -10.82 -14.50
N VAL A 31 -9.81 -10.27 -13.33
CA VAL A 31 -10.70 -9.08 -13.24
C VAL A 31 -9.90 -7.79 -13.07
N ALA A 32 -10.45 -6.63 -13.46
CA ALA A 32 -9.81 -5.34 -13.24
C ALA A 32 -10.36 -4.61 -12.00
N GLU A 33 -11.42 -5.15 -11.39
CA GLU A 33 -12.06 -4.56 -10.22
C GLU A 33 -11.10 -4.62 -9.02
N PRO A 34 -10.78 -3.47 -8.40
CA PRO A 34 -9.89 -3.44 -7.25
C PRO A 34 -10.57 -4.04 -6.01
N GLU A 35 -9.77 -4.28 -4.97
CA GLU A 35 -10.28 -4.44 -3.62
C GLU A 35 -10.14 -3.09 -2.92
N ILE A 36 -11.22 -2.65 -2.27
CA ILE A 36 -11.29 -1.36 -1.57
C ILE A 36 -11.50 -1.67 -0.09
N GLN A 37 -10.62 -1.13 0.75
CA GLN A 37 -10.69 -1.22 2.20
C GLN A 37 -10.46 0.18 2.77
N GLU A 38 -11.20 0.52 3.82
CA GLU A 38 -11.10 1.77 4.57
C GLU A 38 -10.86 1.40 6.03
N GLU A 39 -9.79 1.95 6.60
CA GLU A 39 -9.37 1.66 7.98
C GLU A 39 -9.02 2.98 8.67
N GLU A 40 -9.51 3.17 9.89
CA GLU A 40 -9.13 4.31 10.72
C GLU A 40 -7.76 4.02 11.34
N ILE A 41 -6.78 4.86 11.00
CA ILE A 41 -5.43 4.74 11.52
C ILE A 41 -5.23 5.76 12.65
N ASP A 42 -5.02 5.27 13.87
CA ASP A 42 -4.62 6.08 15.02
C ASP A 42 -3.28 5.57 15.57
N GLY A 43 -2.37 6.50 15.88
CA GLY A 43 -1.03 6.20 16.39
C GLY A 43 -0.09 5.43 15.44
N VAL A 44 -0.44 5.27 14.15
CA VAL A 44 0.42 4.60 13.16
C VAL A 44 1.52 5.55 12.69
N GLU A 45 2.78 5.22 12.93
CA GLU A 45 3.90 6.11 12.58
C GLU A 45 4.19 6.18 11.06
N PHE A 46 4.02 5.06 10.36
CA PHE A 46 4.28 4.98 8.93
C PHE A 46 3.54 3.81 8.26
N ILE A 47 3.38 3.90 6.94
CA ILE A 47 2.90 2.83 6.06
C ILE A 47 3.97 2.52 5.02
N ILE A 48 4.16 1.22 4.75
CA ILE A 48 5.03 0.72 3.68
C ILE A 48 4.13 0.12 2.59
N VAL A 49 4.25 0.63 1.36
CA VAL A 49 3.63 0.07 0.17
C VAL A 49 4.73 -0.35 -0.79
N ALA A 50 4.75 -1.61 -1.21
CA ALA A 50 5.79 -2.10 -2.10
C ALA A 50 5.30 -3.21 -3.04
N SER A 51 6.03 -3.41 -4.15
CA SER A 51 5.83 -4.55 -5.04
C SER A 51 6.23 -5.87 -4.38
N ASP A 52 5.76 -6.98 -4.95
CA ASP A 52 6.12 -8.34 -4.52
C ASP A 52 7.63 -8.60 -4.58
N GLY A 53 8.37 -7.93 -5.46
CA GLY A 53 9.83 -7.95 -5.45
C GLY A 53 10.47 -7.61 -4.09
N LEU A 54 9.82 -6.82 -3.24
CA LEU A 54 10.22 -6.60 -1.84
C LEU A 54 9.75 -7.75 -0.94
N TRP A 55 8.44 -8.02 -0.94
CA TRP A 55 7.78 -8.94 0.00
C TRP A 55 8.15 -10.42 -0.21
N ASN A 56 8.66 -10.77 -1.38
CA ASN A 56 9.16 -12.12 -1.67
C ASN A 56 10.42 -12.47 -0.85
N VAL A 57 11.16 -11.48 -0.33
CA VAL A 57 12.42 -11.70 0.43
C VAL A 57 12.43 -11.05 1.82
N LEU A 58 11.43 -10.21 2.14
CA LEU A 58 11.27 -9.56 3.43
C LEU A 58 9.92 -9.87 4.06
N THR A 59 9.94 -10.17 5.36
CA THR A 59 8.70 -10.25 6.14
C THR A 59 8.26 -8.87 6.61
N ASN A 60 6.98 -8.70 6.97
CA ASN A 60 6.47 -7.45 7.53
C ASN A 60 7.27 -7.01 8.77
N LYS A 61 7.68 -7.96 9.62
CA LYS A 61 8.48 -7.68 10.82
C LYS A 61 9.87 -7.17 10.48
N ASP A 62 10.53 -7.79 9.49
CA ASP A 62 11.83 -7.32 9.03
C ASP A 62 11.75 -5.92 8.45
N ALA A 63 10.73 -5.66 7.62
CA ALA A 63 10.53 -4.36 6.99
C ALA A 63 10.34 -3.25 8.03
N VAL A 64 9.50 -3.48 9.05
CA VAL A 64 9.29 -2.54 10.16
C VAL A 64 10.60 -2.32 10.93
N ALA A 65 11.30 -3.39 11.30
CA ALA A 65 12.54 -3.28 12.08
C ALA A 65 13.65 -2.50 11.35
N LEU A 66 13.68 -2.53 10.01
CA LEU A 66 14.67 -1.81 9.21
C LEU A 66 14.42 -0.30 9.15
N VAL A 67 13.16 0.15 9.32
CA VAL A 67 12.78 1.54 9.06
C VAL A 67 12.24 2.28 10.28
N GLN A 68 11.87 1.58 11.35
CA GLN A 68 11.31 2.19 12.57
C GLN A 68 12.18 3.33 13.11
N ASP A 69 13.51 3.18 13.07
CA ASP A 69 14.47 4.13 13.64
C ASP A 69 14.97 5.18 12.63
N ILE A 70 14.53 5.12 11.37
CA ILE A 70 14.92 6.08 10.32
C ILE A 70 13.78 7.08 10.21
N THR A 71 13.95 8.38 10.43
CA THR A 71 12.83 9.35 10.34
C THR A 71 12.50 9.79 8.90
N ASP A 72 13.52 9.89 8.04
CA ASP A 72 13.35 10.27 6.64
C ASP A 72 12.72 9.15 5.80
N ALA A 73 11.60 9.46 5.12
CA ALA A 73 10.82 8.48 4.37
C ALA A 73 11.57 7.99 3.11
N GLU A 74 12.36 8.86 2.47
CA GLU A 74 13.16 8.48 1.31
C GLU A 74 14.29 7.52 1.73
N ALA A 75 15.02 7.83 2.80
CA ALA A 75 16.04 6.96 3.37
C ALA A 75 15.45 5.60 3.80
N ALA A 76 14.26 5.59 4.41
CA ALA A 76 13.56 4.37 4.79
C ALA A 76 13.23 3.49 3.56
N SER A 77 12.64 4.07 2.51
CA SER A 77 12.31 3.33 1.28
C SER A 77 13.58 2.81 0.58
N ARG A 78 14.64 3.62 0.53
CA ARG A 78 15.94 3.23 -0.03
C ARG A 78 16.57 2.08 0.76
N LYS A 79 16.47 2.10 2.09
CA LYS A 79 16.97 1.02 2.95
C LYS A 79 16.26 -0.30 2.69
N LEU A 80 14.94 -0.27 2.52
CA LEU A 80 14.14 -1.46 2.18
C LEU A 80 14.53 -2.04 0.81
N ILE A 81 14.69 -1.19 -0.20
CA ILE A 81 15.11 -1.61 -1.54
C ILE A 81 16.51 -2.26 -1.50
N GLN A 82 17.46 -1.62 -0.80
CA GLN A 82 18.82 -2.14 -0.67
C GLN A 82 18.85 -3.50 0.04
N GLU A 83 18.08 -3.65 1.11
CA GLU A 83 17.99 -4.91 1.84
C GLU A 83 17.38 -6.01 0.97
N ALA A 84 16.34 -5.71 0.18
CA ALA A 84 15.74 -6.67 -0.73
C ALA A 84 16.73 -7.17 -1.79
N TYR A 85 17.55 -6.27 -2.36
CA TYR A 85 18.64 -6.67 -3.24
C TYR A 85 19.70 -7.51 -2.53
N ALA A 86 20.09 -7.14 -1.30
CA ALA A 86 21.08 -7.88 -0.51
C ALA A 86 20.61 -9.30 -0.18
N ARG A 87 19.30 -9.49 0.00
CA ARG A 87 18.66 -10.80 0.20
C ARG A 87 18.42 -11.58 -1.11
N GLY A 88 18.86 -11.04 -2.25
CA GLY A 88 18.84 -11.74 -3.53
C GLY A 88 17.52 -11.66 -4.29
N SER A 89 16.72 -10.61 -4.06
CA SER A 89 15.55 -10.38 -4.91
C SER A 89 15.96 -10.24 -6.38
N THR A 90 15.32 -11.00 -7.25
CA THR A 90 15.56 -11.02 -8.70
C THR A 90 14.46 -10.33 -9.49
N ASP A 91 13.54 -9.65 -8.82
CA ASP A 91 12.39 -8.98 -9.43
C ASP A 91 12.57 -7.45 -9.45
N ASN A 92 11.68 -6.74 -10.11
CA ASN A 92 11.59 -5.29 -10.00
C ASN A 92 11.07 -4.89 -8.62
N ILE A 93 11.79 -4.00 -7.95
CA ILE A 93 11.52 -3.57 -6.58
C ILE A 93 11.09 -2.11 -6.61
N THR A 94 9.85 -1.85 -6.21
CA THR A 94 9.32 -0.51 -6.00
C THR A 94 8.82 -0.42 -4.56
N CYS A 95 9.17 0.64 -3.85
CA CYS A 95 8.78 0.85 -2.46
C CYS A 95 8.43 2.32 -2.23
N VAL A 96 7.32 2.56 -1.54
CA VAL A 96 6.85 3.86 -1.06
C VAL A 96 6.71 3.76 0.46
N VAL A 97 7.28 4.72 1.17
CA VAL A 97 7.11 4.85 2.62
C VAL A 97 6.40 6.17 2.88
N VAL A 98 5.28 6.11 3.59
CA VAL A 98 4.52 7.28 4.03
C VAL A 98 4.70 7.40 5.53
N ARG A 99 5.17 8.56 5.98
CA ARG A 99 5.38 8.89 7.40
C ARG A 99 4.27 9.83 7.84
N PHE A 100 3.64 9.53 8.98
CA PHE A 100 2.60 10.38 9.54
C PHE A 100 3.21 11.29 10.59
N ASP A 101 2.91 12.58 10.47
CA ASP A 101 3.17 13.55 11.53
C ASP A 101 1.84 13.78 12.27
N TRP A 102 1.66 13.10 13.39
CA TRP A 102 0.53 13.30 14.30
C TRP A 102 0.77 14.55 15.17
N SER A 103 1.09 15.68 14.53
CA SER A 103 1.16 16.95 15.23
C SER A 103 -0.26 17.39 15.63
N PRO A 104 -0.52 17.80 16.88
CA PRO A 104 -1.84 18.23 17.34
C PRO A 104 -2.43 19.44 16.59
N VAL A 105 -1.65 20.09 15.73
CA VAL A 105 -1.88 21.44 15.20
C VAL A 105 -3.06 21.52 14.20
N LEU A 106 -3.60 20.41 13.71
CA LEU A 106 -4.73 20.41 12.76
C LEU A 106 -6.06 19.87 13.31
N SER A 107 -6.14 19.59 14.60
CA SER A 107 -7.40 19.16 15.23
C SER A 107 -8.37 20.32 15.55
N SER A 108 -7.90 21.57 15.49
CA SER A 108 -8.73 22.78 15.65
C SER A 108 -9.37 23.26 14.35
N ASP A 109 -8.71 23.08 13.21
CA ASP A 109 -9.12 23.74 11.97
C ASP A 109 -10.24 22.98 11.24
N LEU A 110 -10.30 21.65 11.40
CA LEU A 110 -11.34 20.82 10.80
C LEU A 110 -12.72 20.98 11.47
N ARG A 111 -12.78 21.47 12.71
CA ARG A 111 -14.07 21.71 13.41
C ARG A 111 -14.79 22.98 12.95
N THR A 112 -14.09 23.88 12.26
CA THR A 112 -14.65 25.20 11.87
C THR A 112 -15.49 25.12 10.58
N HIS A 113 -15.31 24.09 9.75
CA HIS A 113 -16.04 23.98 8.47
C HIS A 113 -17.39 23.23 8.57
N GLU A 114 -17.60 22.36 9.57
CA GLU A 114 -18.90 21.69 9.76
C GLU A 114 -19.98 22.59 10.38
N GLN A 115 -19.61 23.71 11.01
CA GLN A 115 -20.56 24.62 11.66
C GLN A 115 -21.10 25.72 10.73
N ALA A 116 -20.58 25.85 9.50
CA ALA A 116 -21.03 26.85 8.54
C ALA A 116 -22.23 26.42 7.68
N HIS A 117 -22.75 25.18 7.85
CA HIS A 117 -23.88 24.64 7.10
C HIS A 117 -25.11 24.36 7.99
N GLN A 118 -25.40 25.27 8.91
CA GLN A 118 -26.73 25.38 9.53
C GLN A 118 -27.35 26.72 9.10
N ASP A 119 -28.13 26.67 8.01
CA ASP A 119 -28.99 27.77 7.58
C ASP A 119 -29.99 28.14 8.70
N PRO A 120 -30.10 29.43 9.09
CA PRO A 120 -31.18 29.88 9.95
C PRO A 120 -32.49 29.84 9.16
N LYS A 121 -33.37 28.90 9.53
CA LYS A 121 -34.76 28.89 9.08
C LYS A 121 -35.45 30.20 9.47
N LEU A 122 -36.09 30.80 8.47
CA LEU A 122 -37.12 31.83 8.56
C LEU A 122 -38.00 31.67 9.81
N SER A 123 -38.06 32.70 10.65
CA SER A 123 -39.26 33.02 11.43
C SER A 123 -39.29 34.50 11.82
N GLN A 124 -40.26 35.18 11.22
CA GLN A 124 -40.84 36.50 11.53
C GLN A 124 -40.04 37.75 11.14
#